data_AF-A0A444UW53-F1
#
_entry.id   AF-A0A444UW53-F1
#
_cell.length_a   1.000
_cell.length_b   1.000
_cell.length_c   1.000
_cell.angle_alpha   90.00
_cell.angle_beta   90.00
_cell.angle_gamma   90.00
#
_symmetry.space_group_name_H-M   'P 1'
#
loop_
_entity.id
_entity.type
_entity.pdbx_description
1 polymer ?
#
loop_
_entity_poly.entity_id
_entity_poly.type
_entity_poly.pdbx_seq_one_letter_code
_entity_poly.pdbx_strand_id
1 'polypeptide(L)'
;MSSIFQAEYYGEISIGTPPQNFTVIFDTGSSNLWVPSGLCSGQACETHHRYHSSDSVTYQVDGRQFSIEYGTGSLTGILGIDLVTVEGIAVSNQQFGESVTEPGSTFVDANFDGILGLGYPAIAAESLANIRNAEATILVVCEDGTMHITQIRLGH
;
A
#
# COMPACT_ATOMS: atom_id res chain seq x y z
N MET A 1 24.41 14.11 14.64
CA MET A 1 25.01 12.99 13.87
C MET A 1 24.00 11.86 13.87
N SER A 2 23.52 11.51 12.67
CA SER A 2 22.90 10.25 12.23
C SER A 2 21.80 9.60 13.09
N SER A 3 20.53 9.97 12.84
CA SER A 3 19.36 9.14 13.17
C SER A 3 19.13 8.12 12.05
N ILE A 4 19.95 7.07 12.00
CA ILE A 4 19.93 6.01 10.97
C ILE A 4 19.14 4.76 11.39
N PHE A 5 18.21 4.89 12.35
CA PHE A 5 17.27 3.83 12.72
C PHE A 5 15.95 4.44 13.14
N GLN A 6 15.19 4.98 12.19
CA GLN A 6 13.74 5.01 12.39
C GLN A 6 13.31 3.55 12.17
N ALA A 7 12.86 2.87 13.21
CA ALA A 7 12.29 1.54 13.09
C ALA A 7 11.16 1.61 12.04
N GLU A 8 11.35 0.96 10.90
CA GLU A 8 10.29 0.83 9.89
C GLU A 8 9.28 -0.16 10.46
N TYR A 9 8.15 0.34 10.97
CA TYR A 9 7.06 -0.50 11.42
C TYR A 9 6.29 -0.97 10.20
N TYR A 10 6.54 -2.21 9.81
CA TYR A 10 5.80 -2.91 8.76
C TYR A 10 4.94 -4.01 9.36
N GLY A 11 3.86 -4.36 8.66
CA GLY A 11 3.03 -5.51 9.01
C GLY A 11 2.40 -6.15 7.78
N GLU A 12 1.76 -7.29 7.97
CA GLU A 12 1.19 -8.07 6.88
C GLU A 12 -0.23 -7.60 6.53
N ILE A 13 -0.47 -7.47 5.24
CA ILE A 13 -1.79 -7.32 4.66
C ILE A 13 -1.99 -8.42 3.63
N SER A 14 -3.24 -8.69 3.26
CA SER A 14 -3.53 -9.51 2.09
C SER A 14 -4.51 -8.82 1.15
N ILE A 15 -4.27 -8.94 -0.15
CA ILE A 15 -5.10 -8.35 -1.20
C ILE A 15 -5.68 -9.46 -2.08
N GLY A 16 -6.98 -9.38 -2.37
CA GLY A 16 -7.67 -10.26 -3.30
C GLY A 16 -8.21 -11.57 -2.74
N THR A 17 -8.83 -12.34 -3.63
CA THR A 17 -9.41 -13.66 -3.34
C THR A 17 -9.02 -14.68 -4.42
N PRO A 18 -8.22 -15.73 -4.13
CA PRO A 18 -7.58 -16.03 -2.85
C PRO A 18 -6.59 -14.92 -2.40
N PRO A 19 -6.30 -14.81 -1.10
CA PRO A 19 -5.44 -13.76 -0.56
C PRO A 19 -4.01 -13.82 -1.10
N GLN A 20 -3.48 -12.68 -1.53
CA GLN A 20 -2.07 -12.46 -1.87
C GLN A 20 -1.44 -11.58 -0.78
N ASN A 21 -0.39 -12.07 -0.11
CA ASN A 21 0.16 -11.42 1.08
C ASN A 21 1.27 -10.42 0.73
N PHE A 22 1.31 -9.32 1.48
CA PHE A 22 2.30 -8.27 1.34
C PHE A 22 2.72 -7.75 2.71
N THR A 23 4.00 -7.42 2.84
CA THR A 23 4.52 -6.65 3.97
C THR A 23 4.48 -5.16 3.62
N VAL A 24 3.81 -4.33 4.42
CA VAL A 24 3.68 -2.89 4.12
C VAL A 24 4.07 -2.02 5.30
N ILE A 25 4.64 -0.85 5.00
CA ILE A 25 4.80 0.21 6.01
C ILE A 25 3.45 0.88 6.27
N PHE A 26 3.10 1.05 7.54
CA PHE A 26 1.97 1.88 7.94
C PHE A 26 2.41 3.34 8.08
N ASP A 27 2.09 4.17 7.09
CA ASP A 27 2.59 5.53 6.97
C ASP A 27 1.50 6.57 7.30
N THR A 28 1.61 7.25 8.44
CA THR A 28 0.69 8.34 8.81
C THR A 28 0.92 9.63 8.02
N GLY A 29 2.05 9.74 7.30
CA GLY A 29 2.42 10.88 6.48
C GLY A 29 1.88 10.84 5.05
N SER A 30 1.28 9.72 4.63
CA SER A 30 0.65 9.55 3.31
C SER A 30 -0.72 8.88 3.42
N SER A 31 -1.51 8.90 2.35
CA SER A 31 -2.89 8.38 2.34
C SER A 31 -3.13 7.28 1.31
N ASN A 32 -2.06 6.77 0.69
CA ASN A 32 -2.16 5.84 -0.43
C ASN A 32 -1.69 4.45 -0.02
N LEU A 33 -2.49 3.43 -0.33
CA LEU A 33 -2.06 2.05 -0.37
C LEU A 33 -1.48 1.75 -1.75
N TRP A 34 -0.28 1.19 -1.83
CA TRP A 34 0.27 0.64 -3.07
C TRP A 34 1.14 -0.58 -2.81
N VAL A 35 1.17 -1.49 -3.79
CA VAL A 35 2.03 -2.69 -3.82
C VAL A 35 2.55 -2.93 -5.25
N PRO A 36 3.65 -3.70 -5.43
CA PRO A 36 4.19 -4.05 -6.73
C PRO A 36 3.18 -4.81 -7.59
N SER A 37 2.97 -4.39 -8.82
CA SER A 37 2.13 -5.11 -9.78
C SER A 37 2.86 -6.34 -10.32
N GLY A 38 2.12 -7.38 -10.71
CA GLY A 38 2.62 -8.45 -11.58
C GLY A 38 3.08 -7.94 -12.96
N LEU A 39 2.66 -6.72 -13.34
CA LEU A 39 3.15 -6.01 -14.53
C LEU A 39 4.46 -5.23 -14.27
N CYS A 40 4.91 -5.13 -13.02
CA CYS A 40 6.11 -4.38 -12.70
C CYS A 40 7.37 -5.07 -13.21
N SER A 41 8.31 -4.26 -13.71
CA SER A 41 9.62 -4.71 -14.16
C SER A 41 10.75 -3.92 -13.48
N GLY A 42 11.87 -4.58 -13.22
CA GLY A 42 13.03 -4.00 -12.56
C GLY A 42 13.40 -4.69 -11.24
N GLN A 43 14.59 -4.36 -10.72
CA GLN A 43 15.20 -5.05 -9.59
C GLN A 43 14.35 -4.99 -8.30
N ALA A 44 13.69 -3.86 -8.04
CA ALA A 44 12.84 -3.70 -6.86
C ALA A 44 11.65 -4.68 -6.91
N CYS A 45 10.96 -4.76 -8.04
CA CYS A 45 9.80 -5.65 -8.19
C CYS A 45 10.17 -7.15 -8.31
N GLU A 46 11.40 -7.48 -8.72
CA GLU A 46 11.87 -8.88 -8.78
C GLU A 46 12.18 -9.47 -7.39
N THR A 47 12.47 -8.61 -6.42
CA THR A 47 12.86 -9.00 -5.06
C THR A 47 11.71 -8.96 -4.06
N HIS A 48 10.56 -8.40 -4.46
CA HIS A 48 9.37 -8.21 -3.63
C HIS A 48 8.16 -9.03 -4.13
N HIS A 49 7.17 -9.21 -3.25
CA HIS A 49 5.90 -9.81 -3.63
C HIS A 49 5.17 -8.91 -4.63
N ARG A 50 4.52 -9.54 -5.61
CA ARG A 50 3.78 -8.85 -6.65
C ARG A 50 2.32 -9.26 -6.65
N TYR A 51 1.46 -8.27 -6.83
CA TYR A 51 0.03 -8.43 -6.95
C TYR A 51 -0.36 -8.84 -8.38
N HIS A 52 -0.98 -10.00 -8.49
CA HIS A 52 -1.48 -10.56 -9.74
C HIS A 52 -3.00 -10.39 -9.79
N SER A 53 -3.47 -9.33 -10.46
CA SER A 53 -4.90 -9.04 -10.63
C SER A 53 -5.69 -10.16 -11.32
N SER A 54 -5.04 -10.93 -12.21
CA SER A 54 -5.63 -12.11 -12.86
C SER A 54 -6.00 -13.23 -11.89
N ASP A 55 -5.38 -13.25 -10.72
CA ASP A 55 -5.48 -14.36 -9.77
C ASP A 55 -6.52 -14.08 -8.69
N SER A 56 -7.09 -12.87 -8.66
CA SER A 56 -8.11 -12.45 -7.71
C SER A 56 -9.51 -12.41 -8.34
N VAL A 57 -10.45 -13.16 -7.77
CA VAL A 57 -11.87 -13.15 -8.22
C VAL A 57 -12.65 -11.94 -7.71
N THR A 58 -12.10 -11.19 -6.76
CA THR A 58 -12.72 -9.97 -6.20
C THR A 58 -12.18 -8.69 -6.83
N TYR A 59 -11.16 -8.81 -7.69
CA TYR A 59 -10.55 -7.68 -8.38
C TYR A 59 -11.54 -6.98 -9.33
N GLN A 60 -11.50 -5.66 -9.29
CA GLN A 60 -12.20 -4.78 -10.22
C GLN A 60 -11.20 -3.81 -10.84
N VAL A 61 -11.28 -3.67 -12.16
CA VAL A 61 -10.43 -2.74 -12.90
C VAL A 61 -10.84 -1.29 -12.61
N ASP A 62 -9.87 -0.47 -12.20
CA ASP A 62 -9.98 0.99 -12.20
C ASP A 62 -9.16 1.56 -13.36
N GLY A 63 -7.86 1.22 -13.43
CA GLY A 63 -6.99 1.45 -14.58
C GLY A 63 -6.51 2.90 -14.76
N ARG A 64 -6.96 3.84 -13.93
CA ARG A 64 -6.41 5.20 -13.91
C ARG A 64 -4.92 5.16 -13.54
N GLN A 65 -4.12 5.96 -14.24
CA GLN A 65 -2.68 6.04 -13.98
C GLN A 65 -2.38 6.95 -12.79
N PHE A 66 -1.29 6.65 -12.08
CA PHE A 66 -0.79 7.48 -11.00
C PHE A 66 0.73 7.57 -10.96
N SER A 67 1.23 8.61 -10.28
CA SER A 67 2.66 8.83 -10.04
C SER A 67 2.84 9.36 -8.62
N ILE A 68 3.80 8.82 -7.89
CA ILE A 68 4.16 9.29 -6.55
C ILE A 68 5.65 9.65 -6.56
N GLU A 69 5.96 10.82 -6.01
CA GLU A 69 7.32 11.29 -5.77
C GLU A 69 7.58 11.30 -4.26
N TYR A 70 8.48 10.44 -3.80
CA TYR A 70 9.06 10.49 -2.47
C TYR A 70 10.37 11.29 -2.51
N GLY A 71 10.80 11.82 -1.38
CA GLY A 71 12.01 12.67 -1.33
C GLY A 71 13.28 11.99 -1.91
N THR A 72 13.34 10.66 -1.87
CA THR A 72 14.49 9.87 -2.36
C THR A 72 14.12 8.85 -3.44
N GLY A 73 12.89 8.79 -3.92
CA GLY A 73 12.46 7.78 -4.90
C GLY A 73 11.13 8.14 -5.54
N SER A 74 10.75 7.45 -6.60
CA SER A 74 9.46 7.67 -7.23
C SER A 74 8.90 6.37 -7.76
N LEU A 75 7.61 6.36 -8.05
CA LEU A 75 6.96 5.24 -8.70
C LEU A 75 5.80 5.69 -9.56
N THR A 76 5.52 4.91 -10.60
CA THR A 76 4.34 5.06 -11.46
C THR A 76 3.57 3.76 -11.50
N GLY A 77 2.26 3.85 -11.71
CA GLY A 77 1.42 2.66 -11.71
C GLY A 77 0.00 2.91 -12.21
N ILE A 78 -0.85 1.92 -11.95
CA ILE A 78 -2.28 1.96 -12.25
C ILE A 78 -3.08 1.71 -10.98
N LEU A 79 -4.30 2.25 -10.91
CA LEU A 79 -5.21 1.97 -9.82
C LEU A 79 -5.94 0.64 -10.04
N GLY A 80 -6.10 -0.10 -8.95
CA GLY A 80 -6.92 -1.30 -8.84
C GLY A 80 -7.92 -1.17 -7.70
N ILE A 81 -8.96 -2.00 -7.72
CA ILE A 81 -9.93 -2.14 -6.63
C ILE A 81 -9.97 -3.61 -6.24
N ASP A 82 -9.80 -3.91 -4.96
CA ASP A 82 -9.97 -5.28 -4.47
C ASP A 82 -10.35 -5.33 -2.98
N LEU A 83 -10.50 -6.54 -2.45
CA LEU A 83 -10.59 -6.86 -1.04
C LEU A 83 -9.20 -6.71 -0.40
N VAL A 84 -9.10 -5.87 0.63
CA VAL A 84 -7.88 -5.75 1.45
C VAL A 84 -8.19 -6.24 2.85
N THR A 85 -7.39 -7.17 3.37
CA THR A 85 -7.51 -7.67 4.74
C THR A 85 -6.29 -7.31 5.54
N VAL A 86 -6.48 -6.78 6.74
CA VAL A 86 -5.41 -6.49 7.70
C VAL A 86 -5.83 -7.05 9.06
N GLU A 87 -5.00 -7.92 9.65
CA GLU A 87 -5.27 -8.56 10.96
C GLU A 87 -6.69 -9.16 11.06
N GLY A 88 -7.13 -9.83 9.98
CA GLY A 88 -8.46 -10.47 9.91
C GLY A 88 -9.63 -9.52 9.66
N ILE A 89 -9.40 -8.21 9.56
CA ILE A 89 -10.42 -7.23 9.19
C ILE A 89 -10.39 -7.01 7.68
N ALA A 90 -11.50 -7.33 7.02
CA ALA A 90 -11.63 -7.24 5.57
C ALA A 90 -12.34 -5.95 5.13
N VAL A 91 -11.72 -5.18 4.25
CA VAL A 91 -12.23 -3.96 3.61
C VAL A 91 -12.47 -4.26 2.14
N SER A 92 -13.75 -4.40 1.77
CA SER A 92 -14.15 -4.62 0.38
C SER A 92 -14.09 -3.34 -0.44
N ASN A 93 -13.81 -3.47 -1.74
CA ASN A 93 -13.75 -2.36 -2.70
C ASN A 93 -12.72 -1.28 -2.31
N GLN A 94 -11.61 -1.68 -1.72
CA GLN A 94 -10.51 -0.78 -1.41
C GLN A 94 -9.77 -0.42 -2.71
N GLN A 95 -9.67 0.87 -3.01
CA GLN A 95 -8.82 1.38 -4.09
C GLN A 95 -7.35 1.35 -3.63
N PHE A 96 -6.46 0.87 -4.48
CA PHE A 96 -5.02 0.85 -4.22
C PHE A 96 -4.21 1.02 -5.51
N GLY A 97 -2.94 1.36 -5.37
CA GLY A 97 -2.00 1.47 -6.47
C GLY A 97 -1.28 0.15 -6.74
N GLU A 98 -1.31 -0.28 -7.99
CA GLU A 98 -0.40 -1.30 -8.52
C GLU A 98 0.81 -0.58 -9.13
N SER A 99 1.97 -0.60 -8.48
CA SER A 99 3.18 0.01 -9.04
C SER A 99 3.69 -0.80 -10.23
N VAL A 100 3.97 -0.12 -11.34
CA VAL A 100 4.45 -0.71 -12.60
C VAL A 100 5.90 -0.35 -12.86
N THR A 101 6.35 0.81 -12.37
CA THR A 101 7.75 1.24 -12.47
C THR A 101 8.19 1.85 -11.16
N GLU A 102 9.32 1.38 -10.63
CA GLU A 102 9.96 1.88 -9.40
C GLU A 102 11.42 2.24 -9.71
N PRO A 103 11.68 3.43 -10.30
CA PRO A 103 13.02 3.85 -10.66
C PRO A 103 13.95 4.02 -9.45
N GLY A 104 15.22 3.67 -9.64
CA GLY A 104 16.28 3.84 -8.66
C GLY A 104 16.53 2.60 -7.81
N SER A 105 17.26 2.78 -6.71
CA SER A 105 17.58 1.71 -5.75
C SER A 105 16.83 1.82 -4.43
N THR A 106 15.99 2.85 -4.28
CA THR A 106 15.34 3.22 -3.01
C THR A 106 14.46 2.12 -2.45
N PHE A 107 13.81 1.35 -3.33
CA PHE A 107 12.93 0.23 -2.96
C PHE A 107 13.60 -1.14 -3.20
N VAL A 108 14.84 -1.19 -3.69
CA VAL A 108 15.52 -2.46 -4.00
C VAL A 108 15.93 -3.20 -2.72
N ASP A 109 16.45 -2.47 -1.74
CA ASP A 109 16.92 -3.02 -0.46
C ASP A 109 15.87 -2.85 0.66
N ALA A 110 14.61 -2.55 0.30
CA ALA A 110 13.52 -2.45 1.26
C ALA A 110 13.20 -3.82 1.86
N ASN A 111 12.79 -3.84 3.13
CA ASN A 111 12.28 -5.07 3.79
C ASN A 111 10.74 -5.17 3.71
N PHE A 112 10.10 -4.29 2.93
CA PHE A 112 8.67 -4.18 2.77
C PHE A 112 8.32 -4.13 1.29
N ASP A 113 7.20 -4.72 0.91
CA ASP A 113 6.70 -4.75 -0.46
C ASP A 113 6.07 -3.40 -0.86
N GLY A 114 5.40 -2.72 0.06
CA GLY A 114 4.68 -1.48 -0.25
C GLY A 114 4.37 -0.59 0.94
N ILE A 115 3.47 0.38 0.73
CA ILE A 115 3.06 1.33 1.78
C ILE A 115 1.55 1.32 1.89
N LEU A 116 1.05 1.35 3.13
CA LEU A 116 -0.33 1.61 3.49
C LEU A 116 -0.41 2.96 4.21
N GLY A 117 -0.84 3.98 3.47
CA GLY A 117 -1.06 5.32 4.02
C GLY A 117 -2.27 5.40 4.97
N LEU A 118 -2.06 5.96 6.16
CA LEU A 118 -3.05 6.17 7.22
C LEU A 118 -3.39 7.65 7.47
N GLY A 119 -2.81 8.54 6.67
CA GLY A 119 -3.08 9.97 6.71
C GLY A 119 -4.49 10.32 6.22
N TYR A 120 -5.01 11.47 6.66
CA TYR A 120 -6.31 11.99 6.20
C TYR A 120 -6.37 12.09 4.66
N PRO A 121 -7.50 11.76 4.00
CA PRO A 121 -7.60 11.79 2.53
C PRO A 121 -7.12 13.11 1.88
N ALA A 122 -7.21 14.22 2.61
CA ALA A 122 -6.74 15.54 2.18
C ALA A 122 -5.22 15.65 1.91
N ILE A 123 -4.40 14.69 2.34
CA ILE A 123 -2.95 14.67 2.11
C ILE A 123 -2.51 13.58 1.12
N ALA A 124 -3.44 12.93 0.43
CA ALA A 124 -3.11 12.06 -0.70
C ALA A 124 -2.36 12.86 -1.79
N ALA A 125 -1.38 12.24 -2.45
CA ALA A 125 -0.66 12.88 -3.57
C ALA A 125 -1.65 13.46 -4.59
N GLU A 126 -1.40 14.63 -5.17
CA GLU A 126 -2.38 15.37 -6.00
C GLU A 126 -2.95 14.53 -7.17
N SER A 127 -2.18 13.58 -7.73
CA SER A 127 -2.68 12.66 -8.77
C SER A 127 -3.69 11.63 -8.25
N LEU A 128 -3.76 11.45 -6.94
CA LEU A 128 -4.61 10.50 -6.21
C LEU A 128 -5.62 11.19 -5.28
N ALA A 129 -5.66 12.53 -5.24
CA ALA A 129 -6.63 13.30 -4.47
C ALA A 129 -8.09 13.06 -4.90
N ASN A 130 -8.31 12.48 -6.09
CA ASN A 130 -9.62 12.05 -6.61
C ASN A 130 -9.89 10.54 -6.46
N ILE A 131 -9.07 9.81 -5.68
CA ILE A 131 -9.40 8.45 -5.26
C ILE A 131 -10.50 8.57 -4.20
N ARG A 132 -11.64 7.93 -4.45
CA ARG A 132 -12.63 7.69 -3.39
C ARG A 132 -12.09 6.54 -2.57
N ASN A 133 -11.14 6.83 -1.68
CA ASN A 133 -10.84 5.90 -0.61
C ASN A 133 -12.19 5.58 0.05
N ALA A 134 -12.52 4.30 0.21
CA ALA A 134 -13.44 3.96 1.29
C ALA A 134 -12.85 4.66 2.51
N GLU A 135 -13.63 5.52 3.19
CA GLU A 135 -13.14 6.27 4.33
C GLU A 135 -12.91 5.30 5.50
N ALA A 136 -11.93 4.41 5.39
CA ALA A 136 -11.54 3.49 6.43
C ALA A 136 -10.51 4.20 7.31
N THR A 137 -10.96 4.77 8.42
CA THR A 137 -10.03 5.22 9.46
C THR A 137 -9.53 4.00 10.21
N ILE A 138 -8.29 3.58 9.94
CA ILE A 138 -7.63 2.51 10.66
C ILE A 138 -6.84 3.12 11.83
N LEU A 139 -7.30 2.86 13.05
CA LEU A 139 -6.61 3.17 14.29
C LEU A 139 -5.67 2.02 14.64
N VAL A 140 -4.38 2.29 14.53
CA VAL A 140 -3.32 1.36 14.92
C VAL A 140 -2.73 1.80 16.26
N VAL A 141 -2.56 0.86 17.18
CA VAL A 141 -1.86 1.02 18.46
C VAL A 141 -0.64 0.13 18.43
N CYS A 142 0.52 0.64 18.82
CA CYS A 142 1.73 -0.16 18.95
C CYS A 142 1.89 -0.61 20.41
N GLU A 143 1.88 -1.92 20.66
CA GLU A 143 2.16 -2.53 21.96
C GLU A 143 3.32 -3.51 21.81
N ASP A 144 4.34 -3.40 22.69
CA ASP A 144 5.53 -4.26 22.70
C ASP A 144 6.31 -4.36 21.36
N GLY A 145 6.25 -3.30 20.54
CA GLY A 145 6.89 -3.27 19.22
C GLY A 145 6.08 -3.94 18.11
N THR A 146 4.89 -4.45 18.43
CA THR A 146 3.93 -5.01 17.49
C THR A 146 2.84 -3.98 17.20
N MET A 147 2.51 -3.76 15.93
CA MET A 147 1.33 -2.97 15.56
C MET A 147 0.06 -3.80 15.73
N HIS A 148 -0.90 -3.26 16.46
CA HIS A 148 -2.24 -3.79 16.63
C HIS A 148 -3.25 -2.83 16.03
N ILE A 149 -4.06 -3.29 15.09
CA ILE A 149 -5.23 -2.53 14.66
C ILE A 149 -6.28 -2.63 15.75
N THR A 150 -6.63 -1.49 16.36
CA THR A 150 -7.60 -1.43 17.46
C THR A 150 -8.98 -1.03 17.00
N GLN A 151 -9.09 -0.32 15.87
CA GLN A 151 -10.38 0.08 15.33
C GLN A 151 -10.28 0.41 13.84
N ILE A 152 -11.24 -0.06 13.05
CA ILE A 152 -11.46 0.45 11.68
C ILE A 152 -12.85 1.08 11.64
N ARG A 153 -12.94 2.37 11.28
CA ARG A 153 -14.22 3.03 10.99
C ARG A 153 -14.36 3.16 9.49
N LEU A 154 -15.36 2.51 8.91
CA LEU A 154 -15.76 2.74 7.52
C LEU A 154 -16.67 3.98 7.50
N GLY A 155 -16.28 5.02 6.77
CA GLY A 155 -17.10 6.20 6.53
C GLY A 155 -18.24 5.86 5.57
N HIS A 156 -19.42 6.36 5.92
CA HIS A 156 -20.66 6.22 5.16
C HIS A 156 -20.80 7.33 4.13
#